data_AF-A0A535QYW9-F1
#
_entry.id   AF-A0A535QYW9-F1
#
_cell.length_a   1.000
_cell.length_b   1.000
_cell.length_c   1.000
_cell.angle_alpha   90.00
_cell.angle_beta   90.00
_cell.angle_gamma   90.00
#
_symmetry.space_group_name_H-M   'P 1'
#
loop_
_entity.id
_entity.type
_entity.pdbx_description
1 polymer ?
#
loop_
_entity_poly.entity_id
_entity_poly.type
_entity_poly.pdbx_seq_one_letter_code
_entity_poly.pdbx_strand_id
1 'polypeptide(L)'
;MATTELSAYPGEGFEPRLIERFVSLRNKRVLEIGCGDGRLTFQYAPHASSVLAIDPDRPSIDEALFQQGEGGAPNIDFRLGSIERLTRPGAPFDVALFSWSL
;
A
#
# COMPACT_ATOMS: atom_id res chain seq x y z
N MET A 1 24.77 21.33 10.32
CA MET A 1 24.11 21.30 9.00
C MET A 1 23.75 19.85 8.75
N ALA A 2 22.47 19.52 8.73
CA ALA A 2 22.03 18.14 8.51
C ALA A 2 22.13 17.83 7.01
N THR A 3 22.96 16.87 6.65
CA THR A 3 23.04 16.30 5.31
C THR A 3 21.71 15.61 5.05
N THR A 4 20.88 16.15 4.17
CA THR A 4 19.69 15.44 3.69
C THR A 4 20.19 14.30 2.81
N GLU A 5 20.22 13.08 3.35
CA GLU A 5 20.37 11.85 2.58
C GLU A 5 19.37 11.87 1.42
N LEU A 6 19.86 11.68 0.19
CA LEU A 6 19.04 11.69 -1.00
C LEU A 6 18.23 10.38 -1.04
N SER A 7 16.98 10.43 -0.56
CA SER A 7 16.05 9.29 -0.63
C SER A 7 15.53 9.12 -2.06
N ALA A 8 15.47 7.87 -2.53
CA ALA A 8 14.80 7.52 -3.79
C ALA A 8 13.27 7.71 -3.71
N TYR A 9 12.72 7.77 -2.50
CA TYR A 9 11.30 7.96 -2.23
C TYR A 9 11.02 9.37 -1.72
N PRO A 10 9.85 9.96 -2.06
CA PRO A 10 9.44 11.22 -1.48
C PRO A 10 9.23 11.09 0.04
N GLY A 11 9.32 12.22 0.74
CA GLY A 11 9.09 12.24 2.19
C GLY A 11 7.68 11.80 2.58
N GLU A 12 7.54 11.31 3.82
CA GLU A 12 6.28 10.82 4.37
C GLU A 12 5.11 11.81 4.17
N GLY A 13 3.94 11.24 3.87
CA GLY A 13 2.71 11.97 3.63
C GLY A 13 2.62 12.66 2.26
N PHE A 14 3.69 12.71 1.45
CA PHE A 14 3.61 13.32 0.12
C PHE A 14 2.63 12.57 -0.79
N GLU A 15 2.80 11.26 -0.93
CA GLU A 15 1.95 10.43 -1.80
C GLU A 15 0.50 10.34 -1.31
N PRO A 16 0.18 10.09 -0.02
CA PRO A 16 -1.20 10.13 0.46
C PRO A 16 -1.90 11.47 0.18
N ARG A 17 -1.19 12.60 0.38
CA ARG A 17 -1.72 13.93 0.04
C ARG A 17 -1.99 14.08 -1.45
N LEU A 18 -1.14 13.51 -2.30
CA LEU A 18 -1.34 13.54 -3.75
C LEU A 18 -2.56 12.70 -4.15
N ILE A 19 -2.72 11.50 -3.60
CA ILE A 19 -3.87 10.62 -3.87
C ILE A 19 -5.18 11.30 -3.46
N GLU A 20 -5.24 11.90 -2.27
CA GLU A 20 -6.44 12.60 -1.77
C GLU A 20 -6.84 13.82 -2.61
N ARG A 21 -5.98 14.34 -3.50
CA ARG A 21 -6.36 15.38 -4.47
C ARG A 21 -7.24 14.84 -5.60
N PHE A 22 -7.23 13.54 -5.84
CA PHE A 22 -7.98 12.89 -6.91
C PHE A 22 -9.12 12.02 -6.37
N VAL A 23 -8.89 11.32 -5.26
CA VAL A 23 -9.87 10.41 -4.66
C VAL A 23 -9.68 10.35 -3.15
N SER A 24 -10.77 10.45 -2.40
CA SER A 24 -10.70 10.20 -0.96
C SER A 24 -10.70 8.70 -0.67
N LEU A 25 -9.76 8.26 0.16
CA LEU A 25 -9.63 6.88 0.62
C LEU A 25 -10.44 6.61 1.89
N ARG A 26 -11.05 7.66 2.48
CA ARG A 26 -11.84 7.55 3.71
C ARG A 26 -12.97 6.53 3.55
N ASN A 27 -12.97 5.50 4.40
CA ASN A 27 -13.96 4.41 4.41
C ASN A 27 -14.04 3.63 3.09
N LYS A 28 -12.98 3.64 2.27
CA LYS A 28 -12.92 2.86 1.02
C LYS A 28 -12.26 1.50 1.24
N ARG A 29 -12.69 0.52 0.45
CA ARG A 29 -12.00 -0.77 0.28
C ARG A 29 -11.00 -0.62 -0.84
N VAL A 30 -9.72 -0.69 -0.51
CA VAL A 30 -8.63 -0.41 -1.44
C VAL A 30 -7.98 -1.72 -1.87
N LEU A 31 -7.70 -1.84 -3.17
CA LEU A 31 -6.75 -2.80 -3.72
C LEU A 31 -5.47 -2.04 -4.08
N GLU A 32 -4.33 -2.46 -3.53
CA GLU A 32 -3.02 -1.93 -3.93
C GLU A 32 -2.22 -3.00 -4.67
N ILE A 33 -1.67 -2.61 -5.82
CA ILE A 33 -0.92 -3.47 -6.72
C ILE A 33 0.52 -2.97 -6.79
N GLY A 34 1.46 -3.82 -6.38
CA GLY A 34 2.86 -3.48 -6.22
C GLY A 34 3.12 -2.75 -4.91
N CYS A 35 2.61 -3.29 -3.78
CA CYS A 35 2.70 -2.62 -2.49
C CYS A 35 4.11 -2.62 -1.88
N GLY A 36 5.03 -3.44 -2.41
CA GLY A 36 6.37 -3.63 -1.87
C GLY A 36 6.36 -3.98 -0.38
N ASP A 37 7.23 -3.32 0.37
CA ASP A 37 7.37 -3.42 1.82
C ASP A 37 6.27 -2.69 2.61
N GLY A 38 5.26 -2.15 1.92
CA GLY A 38 4.14 -1.45 2.52
C GLY A 38 4.41 0.03 2.81
N ARG A 39 5.55 0.61 2.38
CA ARG A 39 5.91 2.03 2.64
C ARG A 39 4.77 3.00 2.38
N LEU A 40 4.05 2.88 1.26
CA LEU A 40 2.88 3.71 0.97
C LEU A 40 1.63 3.18 1.68
N THR A 41 1.41 1.86 1.65
CA THR A 41 0.27 1.18 2.28
C THR A 41 0.04 1.62 3.71
N PHE A 42 1.08 1.60 4.55
CA PHE A 42 0.98 1.99 5.96
C PHE A 42 0.60 3.46 6.15
N GLN A 43 0.97 4.35 5.23
CA GLN A 43 0.68 5.77 5.36
C GLN A 43 -0.80 6.10 5.13
N TYR A 44 -1.48 5.39 4.22
CA TYR A 44 -2.88 5.69 3.90
C TYR A 44 -3.87 4.70 4.52
N ALA A 45 -3.44 3.48 4.87
CA ALA A 45 -4.31 2.45 5.43
C ALA A 45 -5.14 2.92 6.62
N PRO A 46 -4.66 3.77 7.56
CA PRO A 46 -5.48 4.27 8.67
C PRO A 46 -6.74 5.05 8.26
N HIS A 47 -6.85 5.49 7.01
CA HIS A 47 -8.03 6.16 6.48
C HIS A 47 -8.97 5.23 5.72
N ALA A 48 -8.48 4.08 5.25
CA ALA A 48 -9.26 3.11 4.50
C ALA A 48 -10.11 2.22 5.40
N SER A 49 -11.22 1.70 4.86
CA SER A 49 -12.02 0.68 5.55
C SER A 49 -11.28 -0.66 5.59
N SER A 50 -10.64 -1.04 4.50
CA SER A 50 -9.80 -2.24 4.39
C SER A 50 -8.87 -2.10 3.19
N VAL A 51 -7.71 -2.74 3.25
CA VAL A 51 -6.73 -2.77 2.16
C VAL A 51 -6.35 -4.21 1.86
N LEU A 52 -6.49 -4.62 0.60
CA LEU A 52 -5.78 -5.79 0.07
C LEU A 52 -4.55 -5.26 -0.67
N ALA A 53 -3.36 -5.58 -0.17
CA ALA A 53 -2.09 -5.12 -0.73
C ALA A 53 -1.33 -6.33 -1.29
N ILE A 54 -1.02 -6.30 -2.59
CA ILE A 54 -0.36 -7.41 -3.28
C ILE A 54 0.97 -6.98 -3.89
N ASP A 55 1.94 -7.89 -3.82
CA ASP A 55 3.23 -7.74 -4.49
C ASP A 55 3.80 -9.14 -4.83
N PRO A 56 4.44 -9.34 -6.01
CA PRO A 56 5.10 -10.59 -6.34
C PRO A 56 6.44 -10.80 -5.63
N ASP A 57 7.04 -9.76 -5.03
CA ASP A 57 8.32 -9.84 -4.34
C ASP A 57 8.16 -10.36 -2.91
N ARG A 58 8.56 -11.62 -2.70
CA ARG A 58 8.44 -12.31 -1.41
C ARG A 58 9.21 -11.61 -0.27
N PRO A 59 10.47 -11.20 -0.45
CA PRO A 59 11.20 -10.45 0.59
C PRO A 59 10.46 -9.18 1.03
N SER A 60 9.92 -8.40 0.09
CA SER A 60 9.15 -7.20 0.40
C SER A 60 7.88 -7.50 1.20
N ILE A 61 7.12 -8.54 0.83
CA ILE A 61 5.93 -8.96 1.60
C ILE A 61 6.31 -9.45 3.00
N ASP A 62 7.39 -10.21 3.15
CA ASP A 62 7.84 -10.69 4.46
C ASP A 62 8.22 -9.50 5.37
N GLU A 63 8.88 -8.47 4.83
CA GLU A 63 9.18 -7.22 5.52
C GLU A 63 7.90 -6.46 5.90
N ALA A 64 6.94 -6.32 4.97
CA ALA A 64 5.65 -5.67 5.24
C ALA A 64 4.88 -6.37 6.38
N LEU A 65 4.85 -7.70 6.38
CA LEU A 65 4.21 -8.49 7.44
C LEU A 65 4.92 -8.33 8.79
N PHE A 66 6.26 -8.28 8.79
CA PHE A 66 7.04 -8.01 10.00
C PHE A 66 6.70 -6.61 10.57
N GLN A 67 6.71 -5.57 9.71
CA GLN A 67 6.35 -4.20 10.11
C GLN A 67 4.89 -4.11 10.60
N GLN A 68 3.96 -4.82 9.97
CA GLN A 68 2.56 -4.86 10.41
C GLN A 68 2.42 -5.44 11.83
N GLY A 69 3.22 -6.46 12.15
CA GLY A 69 3.27 -7.08 13.48
C GLY A 69 3.76 -6.14 14.58
N GLU A 70 4.75 -5.30 14.27
CA GLU A 70 5.35 -4.35 15.22
C GLU A 70 4.54 -3.05 15.35
N GLY A 71 3.99 -2.55 14.24
CA GLY A 71 3.43 -1.20 14.12
C GLY A 71 1.90 -1.10 14.16
N GLY A 72 1.18 -2.22 14.00
CA GLY A 72 -0.28 -2.26 14.03
C GLY A 72 -0.96 -1.63 12.81
N ALA A 73 -1.50 -2.46 11.92
CA ALA A 73 -2.42 -2.03 10.87
C ALA A 73 -3.36 -3.20 10.51
N PRO A 74 -4.35 -3.52 11.37
CA PRO A 74 -5.14 -4.73 11.26
C PRO A 74 -6.10 -4.74 10.06
N ASN A 75 -6.30 -3.58 9.43
CA ASN A 75 -7.14 -3.43 8.25
C ASN A 75 -6.38 -3.67 6.93
N ILE A 76 -5.09 -4.01 6.99
CA ILE A 76 -4.28 -4.40 5.83
C ILE A 76 -4.17 -5.93 5.76
N ASP A 77 -4.43 -6.48 4.58
CA ASP A 77 -4.18 -7.87 4.21
C ASP A 77 -3.08 -7.87 3.13
N PHE A 78 -1.83 -8.11 3.54
CA PHE A 78 -0.70 -8.27 2.62
C PHE A 78 -0.68 -9.68 2.04
N ARG A 79 -0.53 -9.80 0.71
CA ARG A 79 -0.43 -11.10 0.05
C ARG A 79 0.64 -11.13 -1.04
N LEU A 80 1.43 -12.20 -1.01
CA LEU A 80 2.28 -12.56 -2.15
C LEU A 80 1.39 -12.89 -3.36
N GLY A 81 1.55 -12.14 -4.44
CA GLY A 81 0.79 -12.40 -5.66
C GLY A 81 0.94 -11.31 -6.70
N SER A 82 0.56 -11.66 -7.94
CA SER A 82 0.52 -10.74 -9.07
C SER A 82 -0.92 -10.53 -9.52
N ILE A 83 -1.19 -9.36 -10.14
CA ILE A 83 -2.56 -8.99 -10.55
C ILE A 83 -3.13 -9.96 -11.59
N GLU A 84 -2.29 -10.53 -12.45
CA GLU A 84 -2.67 -11.49 -13.50
C GLU A 84 -3.20 -12.81 -12.93
N ARG A 85 -2.84 -13.12 -11.67
CA ARG A 85 -3.30 -14.33 -10.96
C ARG A 85 -4.44 -14.03 -10.00
N LEU A 86 -4.88 -12.77 -9.89
CA LEU A 86 -5.99 -12.38 -9.01
C LEU A 86 -7.33 -12.84 -9.63
N THR A 87 -7.73 -14.07 -9.32
CA THR A 87 -8.93 -14.73 -9.88
C THR A 87 -10.23 -14.34 -9.18
N ARG A 88 -10.40 -13.05 -8.81
CA ARG A 88 -11.68 -12.53 -8.29
C ARG A 88 -12.40 -11.66 -9.33
N PRO A 89 -13.22 -12.24 -10.22
CA PRO A 89 -14.23 -11.49 -10.94
C PRO A 89 -15.14 -10.75 -9.95
N GLY A 90 -15.34 -9.44 -10.14
CA GLY A 90 -16.26 -8.63 -9.32
C GLY A 90 -15.78 -8.35 -7.89
N ALA A 91 -14.47 -8.33 -7.63
CA ALA A 91 -13.96 -7.96 -6.32
C ALA A 91 -14.47 -6.56 -5.91
N PRO A 92 -14.99 -6.37 -4.68
CA PRO A 92 -15.74 -5.18 -4.31
C PRO A 92 -14.79 -4.11 -3.78
N PHE A 93 -13.85 -3.67 -4.60
CA PHE A 93 -12.96 -2.55 -4.27
C PHE A 93 -13.56 -1.25 -4.78
N ASP A 94 -13.41 -0.19 -3.99
CA ASP A 94 -13.89 1.14 -4.36
C ASP A 94 -12.77 1.95 -5.04
N VAL A 95 -11.51 1.62 -4.75
CA VAL A 95 -10.31 2.25 -5.32
C VAL A 95 -9.24 1.18 -5.58
N ALA A 96 -8.56 1.28 -6.72
CA ALA A 96 -7.35 0.53 -7.01
C ALA A 96 -6.16 1.50 -7.10
N LEU A 97 -5.07 1.21 -6.38
CA LEU A 97 -3.83 1.98 -6.39
C LEU A 97 -2.69 1.17 -7.04
N PHE A 98 -1.91 1.85 -7.87
CA PHE A 98 -0.69 1.32 -8.49
C PHE A 98 0.49 2.10 -7.91
N SER A 99 1.17 1.51 -6.95
CA SER A 99 2.18 2.14 -6.11
C SER A 99 3.57 1.82 -6.63
N TRP A 100 3.91 2.37 -7.80
CA TRP A 100 5.18 2.11 -8.49
C TRP A 100 5.31 0.67 -9.01
N SER A 101 4.19 0.05 -9.37
CA SER A 101 4.15 -1.20 -10.13
C SER A 101 4.57 -0.96 -11.59
N LEU A 102 5.34 -1.91 -12.14
CA LEU A 102 5.74 -1.99 -13.56
C LEU A 102 4.97 -3.09 -14.27
#